data_AF-A0AAU9N9G4-F1
#
_entry.id   AF-A0AAU9N9G4-F1
#
_cell.length_a   1.000
_cell.length_b   1.000
_cell.length_c   1.000
_cell.angle_alpha   90.00
_cell.angle_beta   90.00
_cell.angle_gamma   90.00
#
_symmetry.space_group_name_H-M   'P 1'
#
loop_
_entity.id
_entity.type
_entity.pdbx_description
1 polymer ?
#
loop_
_entity_poly.entity_id
_entity_poly.type
_entity_poly.pdbx_seq_one_letter_code
_entity_poly.pdbx_strand_id
1 'polypeptide(L)'
;MEIAQHLKIPLEEIILATKNFDKQNFIAKGGFGSVYKGELSLFGRLIEVAVKRLEPQSDQGKHEFMMEISILSSYSHENLVSLLGFCEEGNEKLLVYKHESRGSLDNYIQNPDLTWMQRLKISIGAARGINYLHDEVGQQHRVLHRDIKSGNILLNNEWEAKVSDFGLSKIGPAHIQHTFVVTRVAGTLGYVDPSYYNTEVLTKEADVYSFGVVLFEILCGRLAYVKGSESLDVLAKSKYIDNKLDEIIIPELRKQMKLSSLNTFSAIAYQCLKPDRSERPTMAHIVEELEKAYRIQASLKTAEVIRVGSWGNTSTGGPHNCWHFILEKDHKLKKITIDHGDENIYSLTFTTESNGIFYTSERVGDKNGGGTVTEKKFEENEELTGIKGTIRVLTSGHTTISSLTFITNDTTRGPFGRKTDTPFYILWEKGNFGGFYGLAHNIIDGIGVYMKSSSDGFTRVGKWGMKSQGRPDNQWSFRLQKIIV
;
A
#
# COMPACT_ATOMS: atom_id res chain seq x y z
N MET A 1 10.74 20.41 34.27
CA MET A 1 12.02 20.94 33.73
C MET A 1 13.23 20.11 34.15
N GLU A 2 13.23 19.48 35.33
CA GLU A 2 14.32 18.56 35.74
C GLU A 2 14.51 17.37 34.77
N ILE A 3 13.41 16.88 34.18
CA ILE A 3 13.39 15.67 33.33
C ILE A 3 14.29 15.79 32.09
N ALA A 4 14.50 17.00 31.54
CA ALA A 4 15.26 17.20 30.31
C ALA A 4 16.61 17.91 30.51
N GLN A 5 17.07 18.17 31.75
CA GLN A 5 18.32 18.92 31.97
C GLN A 5 19.55 18.24 31.35
N HIS A 6 19.54 16.91 31.26
CA HIS A 6 20.59 16.12 30.62
C HIS A 6 20.72 16.34 29.11
N LEU A 7 19.75 17.02 28.48
CA LEU A 7 19.73 17.36 27.05
C LEU A 7 20.26 18.78 26.76
N LYS A 8 20.73 19.52 27.78
CA LYS A 8 21.30 20.85 27.57
C LYS A 8 22.64 20.77 26.86
N ILE A 9 22.79 21.53 25.78
CA ILE A 9 24.02 21.67 25.00
C ILE A 9 24.52 23.11 25.17
N PRO A 10 25.80 23.33 25.51
CA PRO A 10 26.37 24.67 25.61
C PRO A 10 26.25 25.46 24.30
N LEU A 11 25.95 26.76 24.39
CA LEU A 11 25.83 27.62 23.21
C LEU A 11 27.10 27.62 22.35
N GLU A 12 28.27 27.61 22.99
CA GLU A 12 29.58 27.58 22.32
C GLU A 12 29.72 26.37 21.40
N GLU A 13 29.26 25.18 21.83
CA GLU A 13 29.32 23.96 21.01
C GLU A 13 28.42 24.08 19.77
N ILE A 14 27.22 24.65 19.92
CA ILE A 14 26.28 24.85 18.80
C ILE A 14 26.83 25.89 17.80
N ILE A 15 27.44 26.97 18.30
CA ILE A 15 28.11 27.97 17.46
C ILE A 15 29.23 27.31 16.67
N LEU A 16 30.09 26.52 17.31
CA LEU A 16 31.17 25.80 16.62
C LEU A 16 30.62 24.83 15.55
N ALA A 17 29.62 24.02 15.91
CA ALA A 17 29.01 23.03 15.03
C ALA A 17 28.36 23.65 13.78
N THR A 18 27.76 24.82 13.92
CA THR A 18 27.09 25.55 12.83
C THR A 18 28.00 26.54 12.12
N LYS A 19 29.29 26.61 12.49
CA LYS A 19 30.26 27.62 12.01
C LYS A 19 29.74 29.04 12.20
N ASN A 20 29.23 29.33 13.38
CA ASN A 20 28.58 30.59 13.76
C ASN A 20 27.36 30.91 12.89
N PHE A 21 26.47 29.92 12.71
CA PHE A 21 25.25 30.05 11.90
C PHE A 21 25.55 30.56 10.48
N ASP A 22 26.60 30.03 9.85
CA ASP A 22 27.02 30.44 8.50
C ASP A 22 25.86 30.30 7.50
N LYS A 23 25.78 31.22 6.54
CA LYS A 23 24.75 31.20 5.49
C LYS A 23 24.82 29.93 4.63
N GLN A 24 25.99 29.32 4.47
CA GLN A 24 26.15 28.04 3.77
C GLN A 24 25.50 26.87 4.51
N ASN A 25 25.33 27.00 5.83
CA ASN A 25 24.67 26.02 6.67
C ASN A 25 23.17 26.30 6.81
N PHE A 26 22.63 27.38 6.22
CA PHE A 26 21.21 27.66 6.29
C PHE A 26 20.39 26.59 5.55
N ILE A 27 19.40 26.00 6.22
CA ILE A 27 18.50 25.00 5.65
C ILE A 27 17.19 25.68 5.25
N ALA A 28 16.53 26.32 6.20
CA ALA A 28 15.20 26.89 6.00
C ALA A 28 14.89 27.97 7.04
N LYS A 29 13.87 28.79 6.75
CA LYS A 29 13.27 29.72 7.70
C LYS A 29 11.77 29.46 7.77
N GLY A 30 11.29 29.08 8.95
CA GLY A 30 9.87 28.88 9.23
C GLY A 30 9.26 30.04 10.03
N GLY A 31 8.00 29.91 10.40
CA GLY A 31 7.31 30.88 11.27
C GLY A 31 7.91 30.99 12.68
N PHE A 32 8.69 29.99 13.09
CA PHE A 32 9.24 29.85 14.43
C PHE A 32 10.78 30.01 14.48
N GLY A 33 11.39 30.50 13.40
CA GLY A 33 12.81 30.81 13.35
C GLY A 33 13.56 30.14 12.19
N SER A 34 14.89 30.24 12.25
CA SER A 34 15.80 29.78 11.20
C SER A 34 16.43 28.44 11.58
N VAL A 35 16.58 27.54 10.62
CA VAL A 35 17.18 26.21 10.81
C VAL A 35 18.52 26.17 10.10
N TYR A 36 19.54 25.68 10.80
CA TYR A 36 20.91 25.56 10.31
C TYR A 36 21.40 24.13 10.43
N LYS A 37 22.17 23.68 9.44
CA LYS A 37 22.93 22.44 9.48
C LYS A 37 24.15 22.61 10.40
N GLY A 38 24.51 21.56 11.12
CA GLY A 38 25.77 21.50 11.84
C GLY A 38 26.24 20.07 12.06
N GLU A 39 27.43 19.95 12.64
CA GLU A 39 27.99 18.66 13.06
C GLU A 39 28.38 18.75 14.54
N LEU A 40 27.72 17.97 15.39
CA LEU A 40 27.97 17.95 16.84
C LEU A 40 28.59 16.63 17.26
N SER A 41 29.58 16.68 18.14
CA SER A 41 30.14 15.48 18.77
C SER A 41 29.30 15.12 19.99
N LEU A 42 28.35 14.20 19.82
CA LEU A 42 27.49 13.72 20.90
C LEU A 42 27.79 12.25 21.16
N PHE A 43 27.92 11.87 22.44
CA PHE A 43 28.21 10.49 22.86
C PHE A 43 29.48 9.89 22.20
N GLY A 44 30.48 10.73 21.93
CA GLY A 44 31.73 10.32 21.27
C GLY A 44 31.62 10.05 19.77
N ARG A 45 30.52 10.48 19.13
CA ARG A 45 30.30 10.35 17.68
C ARG A 45 29.96 11.69 17.07
N LEU A 46 30.45 11.95 15.86
CA LEU A 46 30.04 13.10 15.08
C LEU A 46 28.67 12.82 14.45
N ILE A 47 27.68 13.65 14.79
CA ILE A 47 26.30 13.53 14.34
C ILE A 47 25.96 14.78 13.53
N GLU A 48 25.38 14.57 12.35
CA GLU A 48 24.81 15.66 11.54
C GLU A 48 23.48 16.11 12.16
N VAL A 49 23.40 17.41 12.48
CA VAL A 49 22.29 18.00 13.22
C VAL A 49 21.60 19.12 12.46
N ALA A 50 20.32 19.31 12.76
CA ALA A 50 19.56 20.49 12.40
C ALA A 50 19.34 21.33 13.66
N VAL A 51 19.76 22.59 13.63
CA VAL A 51 19.67 23.54 14.74
C VAL A 51 18.62 24.58 14.41
N LYS A 52 17.46 24.49 15.05
CA LYS A 52 16.38 25.50 14.95
C LYS A 52 16.65 26.60 15.97
N ARG A 53 17.01 27.77 15.48
CA ARG A 53 17.22 28.99 16.25
C ARG A 53 15.94 29.81 16.25
N LEU A 54 15.30 29.89 17.41
CA LEU A 54 14.07 30.65 17.58
C LEU A 54 14.38 32.15 17.60
N GLU A 55 13.51 32.94 16.96
CA GLU A 55 13.67 34.40 16.98
C GLU A 55 13.31 34.95 18.38
N PRO A 56 14.03 35.96 18.92
CA PRO A 56 13.85 36.44 20.30
C PRO A 56 12.51 37.12 20.61
N GLN A 57 11.51 37.08 19.73
CA GLN A 57 10.38 38.02 19.75
C GLN A 57 9.02 37.31 19.88
N SER A 58 8.69 36.85 21.09
CA SER A 58 7.33 36.79 21.68
C SER A 58 7.29 35.84 22.89
N ASP A 59 6.34 36.04 23.81
CA ASP A 59 6.05 35.05 24.87
C ASP A 59 5.47 33.74 24.31
N GLN A 60 4.87 33.81 23.11
CA GLN A 60 4.42 32.63 22.37
C GLN A 60 5.60 31.72 22.00
N GLY A 61 6.70 32.27 21.48
CA GLY A 61 7.89 31.49 21.14
C GLY A 61 8.53 30.76 22.32
N LYS A 62 8.43 31.32 23.55
CA LYS A 62 8.86 30.62 24.77
C LYS A 62 7.99 29.41 25.07
N HIS A 63 6.66 29.54 24.94
CA HIS A 63 5.75 28.41 25.18
C HIS A 63 5.99 27.30 24.17
N GLU A 64 6.14 27.64 22.89
CA GLU A 64 6.41 26.68 21.81
C GLU A 64 7.73 25.95 22.02
N PHE A 65 8.80 26.67 22.37
CA PHE A 65 10.09 26.07 22.73
C PHE A 65 9.97 25.05 23.87
N MET A 66 9.31 25.44 24.96
CA MET A 66 9.14 24.56 26.12
C MET A 66 8.23 23.37 25.81
N MET A 67 7.19 23.58 25.01
CA MET A 67 6.27 22.52 24.57
C MET A 67 7.01 21.48 23.73
N GLU A 68 7.81 21.93 22.77
CA GLU A 68 8.57 21.05 21.89
C GLU A 68 9.61 20.22 22.67
N ILE A 69 10.32 20.82 23.63
CA ILE A 69 11.21 20.08 24.56
C ILE A 69 10.40 19.07 25.36
N SER A 70 9.26 19.46 25.93
CA SER A 70 8.44 18.57 26.77
C SER A 70 7.94 17.35 26.00
N ILE A 71 7.48 17.53 24.75
CA ILE A 71 6.99 16.43 23.91
C ILE A 71 8.15 15.53 23.50
N LEU A 72 9.19 16.08 22.87
CA LEU A 72 10.24 15.26 22.26
C LEU A 72 11.23 14.66 23.27
N SER A 73 11.26 15.14 24.52
CA SER A 73 11.98 14.45 25.60
C SER A 73 11.19 13.32 26.25
N SER A 74 9.85 13.32 26.12
CA SER A 74 8.98 12.32 26.75
C SER A 74 8.51 11.24 25.79
N TYR A 75 8.45 11.54 24.50
CA TYR A 75 7.86 10.67 23.48
C TYR A 75 8.86 10.41 22.36
N SER A 76 9.08 9.13 22.03
CA SER A 76 10.06 8.69 21.04
C SER A 76 9.46 7.57 20.19
N HIS A 77 9.51 7.75 18.87
CA HIS A 77 8.96 6.82 17.90
C HIS A 77 9.68 6.98 16.56
N GLU A 78 9.76 5.90 15.77
CA GLU A 78 10.51 5.89 14.51
C GLU A 78 10.01 6.92 13.48
N ASN A 79 8.75 7.33 13.56
CA ASN A 79 8.15 8.34 12.68
C ASN A 79 7.98 9.73 13.31
N LEU A 80 8.69 10.03 14.40
CA LEU A 80 8.81 11.39 14.95
C LEU A 80 10.26 11.86 14.80
N VAL A 81 10.48 13.17 14.68
CA VAL A 81 11.84 13.73 14.74
C VAL A 81 12.46 13.48 16.11
N SER A 82 13.78 13.28 16.13
CA SER A 82 14.52 13.05 17.37
C SER A 82 15.18 14.34 17.85
N LEU A 83 14.73 14.84 19.01
CA LEU A 83 15.43 15.91 19.73
C LEU A 83 16.70 15.34 20.37
N LEU A 84 17.86 15.86 19.97
CA LEU A 84 19.16 15.48 20.52
C LEU A 84 19.55 16.36 21.70
N GLY A 85 19.10 17.61 21.68
CA GLY A 85 19.35 18.54 22.77
C GLY A 85 18.72 19.91 22.56
N PHE A 86 18.94 20.80 23.51
CA PHE A 86 18.52 22.19 23.41
C PHE A 86 19.53 23.11 24.09
N CYS A 87 19.49 24.40 23.75
CA CYS A 87 20.23 25.44 24.45
C CYS A 87 19.27 26.57 24.84
N GLU A 88 19.42 27.03 26.08
CA GLU A 88 18.78 28.23 26.61
C GLU A 88 19.84 29.00 27.41
N GLU A 89 20.55 29.89 26.72
CA GLU A 89 21.63 30.71 27.27
C GLU A 89 21.47 32.16 26.82
N GLY A 90 21.44 33.10 27.78
CA GLY A 90 21.16 34.50 27.50
C GLY A 90 19.80 34.67 26.81
N ASN A 91 19.82 35.23 25.59
CA ASN A 91 18.62 35.43 24.77
C ASN A 91 18.43 34.34 23.70
N GLU A 92 19.35 33.37 23.61
CA GLU A 92 19.28 32.31 22.60
C GLU A 92 18.40 31.15 23.08
N LYS A 93 17.54 30.68 22.18
CA LYS A 93 16.75 29.45 22.34
C LYS A 93 16.94 28.61 21.10
N LEU A 94 17.58 27.46 21.27
CA LEU A 94 17.99 26.59 20.18
C LEU A 94 17.48 25.18 20.46
N LEU A 95 16.88 24.55 19.46
CA LEU A 95 16.51 23.14 19.47
C LEU A 95 17.42 22.40 18.49
N VAL A 96 18.02 21.32 18.95
CA VAL A 96 18.98 20.52 18.18
C VAL A 96 18.37 19.16 17.88
N TYR A 97 18.16 18.87 16.61
CA TYR A 97 17.57 17.63 16.14
C TYR A 97 18.59 16.82 15.35
N LYS A 98 18.34 15.52 15.22
CA LYS A 98 18.95 14.72 14.16
C LYS A 98 18.56 15.34 12.81
N HIS A 99 19.53 15.49 11.90
CA HIS A 99 19.24 16.07 10.58
C HIS A 99 18.52 15.07 9.67
N GLU A 100 17.28 15.42 9.29
CA GLU A 100 16.51 14.70 8.28
C GLU A 100 16.87 15.23 6.88
N SER A 101 17.91 14.62 6.33
CA SER A 101 18.63 15.02 5.10
C SER A 101 17.81 15.35 3.84
N ARG A 102 16.58 14.83 3.68
CA ARG A 102 15.72 15.15 2.53
C ARG A 102 14.81 16.33 2.81
N GLY A 103 14.83 16.91 4.00
CA GLY A 103 13.96 18.04 4.34
C GLY A 103 12.48 17.66 4.32
N SER A 104 11.61 18.63 4.09
CA SER A 104 10.16 18.48 4.22
C SER A 104 9.47 17.92 2.95
N LEU A 105 8.36 17.22 3.14
CA LEU A 105 7.57 16.54 2.10
C LEU A 105 6.98 17.51 1.06
N ASP A 106 6.63 18.72 1.46
CA ASP A 106 6.11 19.79 0.58
C ASP A 106 7.05 20.11 -0.59
N ASN A 107 8.37 19.98 -0.40
CA ASN A 107 9.36 20.15 -1.47
C ASN A 107 9.24 19.11 -2.59
N TYR A 108 8.56 17.99 -2.35
CA TYR A 108 8.46 16.86 -3.28
C TYR A 108 7.05 16.62 -3.81
N ILE A 109 6.01 17.16 -3.16
CA ILE A 109 4.61 16.86 -3.48
C ILE A 109 4.28 17.13 -4.96
N GLN A 110 4.79 18.22 -5.53
CA GLN A 110 4.55 18.59 -6.92
C GLN A 110 5.43 17.83 -7.93
N ASN A 111 6.43 17.07 -7.46
CA ASN A 111 7.32 16.30 -8.31
C ASN A 111 6.77 14.86 -8.52
N PRO A 112 6.40 14.45 -9.75
CA PRO A 112 5.92 13.10 -10.02
C PRO A 112 7.01 12.00 -9.90
N ASP A 113 8.29 12.36 -9.82
CA ASP A 113 9.40 11.43 -9.57
C ASP A 113 9.35 10.83 -8.16
N LEU A 114 8.68 11.52 -7.21
CA LEU A 114 8.28 10.90 -5.97
C LEU A 114 7.16 9.89 -6.28
N THR A 115 7.57 8.63 -6.48
CA THR A 115 6.68 7.59 -7.01
C THR A 115 5.47 7.34 -6.11
N TRP A 116 4.40 6.81 -6.68
CA TRP A 116 3.21 6.45 -5.91
C TRP A 116 3.53 5.47 -4.76
N MET A 117 4.46 4.54 -4.97
CA MET A 117 4.93 3.62 -3.93
C MET A 117 5.64 4.33 -2.77
N GLN A 118 6.47 5.34 -3.05
CA GLN A 118 7.10 6.15 -2.01
C GLN A 118 6.07 6.99 -1.26
N ARG A 119 5.13 7.62 -1.99
CA ARG A 119 4.02 8.41 -1.42
C ARG A 119 3.17 7.59 -0.44
N LEU A 120 2.86 6.35 -0.79
CA LEU A 120 2.16 5.41 0.11
C LEU A 120 2.97 5.13 1.38
N LYS A 121 4.28 4.82 1.26
CA LYS A 121 5.15 4.57 2.42
C LYS A 121 5.26 5.79 3.34
N ILE A 122 5.42 6.98 2.76
CA ILE A 122 5.49 8.25 3.49
C ILE A 122 4.18 8.49 4.24
N SER A 123 3.04 8.27 3.58
CA SER A 123 1.71 8.40 4.20
C SER A 123 1.55 7.46 5.38
N ILE A 124 1.97 6.20 5.23
CA ILE A 124 1.93 5.19 6.31
C ILE A 124 2.81 5.62 7.48
N GLY A 125 4.06 6.03 7.22
CA GLY A 125 4.99 6.47 8.27
C GLY A 125 4.44 7.68 9.04
N ALA A 126 3.97 8.71 8.34
CA ALA A 126 3.36 9.88 8.97
C ALA A 126 2.12 9.49 9.80
N ALA A 127 1.25 8.64 9.26
CA ALA A 127 0.07 8.15 9.96
C ALA A 127 0.42 7.38 11.25
N ARG A 128 1.47 6.55 11.22
CA ARG A 128 1.98 5.83 12.42
C ARG A 128 2.49 6.80 13.47
N GLY A 129 3.27 7.81 13.08
CA GLY A 129 3.75 8.85 14.00
C GLY A 129 2.61 9.59 14.70
N ILE A 130 1.56 9.96 13.96
CA ILE A 130 0.38 10.64 14.52
C ILE A 130 -0.45 9.67 15.38
N ASN A 131 -0.62 8.40 14.96
CA ASN A 131 -1.31 7.38 15.74
C ASN A 131 -0.65 7.17 17.11
N TYR A 132 0.68 7.10 17.12
CA TYR A 132 1.46 6.94 18.33
C TYR A 132 1.13 8.06 19.34
N LEU A 133 1.13 9.32 18.87
CA LEU A 133 0.80 10.51 19.67
C LEU A 133 -0.65 10.50 20.19
N HIS A 134 -1.59 9.97 19.42
CA HIS A 134 -3.01 9.99 19.77
C HIS A 134 -3.39 8.94 20.80
N ASP A 135 -2.91 7.71 20.63
CA ASP A 135 -3.48 6.55 21.32
C ASP A 135 -2.41 5.55 21.87
N GLU A 136 -1.11 5.68 21.57
CA GLU A 136 -0.07 4.70 22.03
C GLU A 136 0.91 5.24 23.10
N VAL A 137 1.02 6.56 23.28
CA VAL A 137 1.93 7.23 24.24
C VAL A 137 1.60 6.97 25.73
N GLY A 138 0.52 6.25 26.04
CA GLY A 138 0.20 5.74 27.38
C GLY A 138 -1.24 6.04 27.84
N GLN A 139 -1.72 5.29 28.85
CA GLN A 139 -3.14 5.31 29.29
C GLN A 139 -3.64 6.66 29.83
N GLN A 140 -2.75 7.64 30.08
CA GLN A 140 -3.12 8.95 30.64
C GLN A 140 -2.73 10.16 29.78
N HIS A 141 -1.98 9.99 28.69
CA HIS A 141 -1.47 11.12 27.91
C HIS A 141 -1.81 10.95 26.44
N ARG A 142 -2.45 11.95 25.85
CA ARG A 142 -2.73 12.09 24.41
C ARG A 142 -2.11 13.38 23.94
N VAL A 143 -1.35 13.35 22.85
CA VAL A 143 -0.74 14.53 22.25
C VAL A 143 -1.53 14.90 21.00
N LEU A 144 -2.07 16.12 20.98
CA LEU A 144 -2.71 16.74 19.82
C LEU A 144 -1.69 17.65 19.15
N HIS A 145 -1.32 17.38 17.90
CA HIS A 145 -0.24 18.07 17.21
C HIS A 145 -0.63 19.48 16.76
N ARG A 146 -1.85 19.62 16.22
CA ARG A 146 -2.51 20.90 15.86
C ARG A 146 -1.90 21.67 14.68
N ASP A 147 -0.81 21.19 14.10
CA ASP A 147 -0.17 21.79 12.91
C ASP A 147 0.36 20.72 11.95
N ILE A 148 -0.44 19.69 11.72
CA ILE A 148 -0.15 18.66 10.72
C ILE A 148 -0.25 19.28 9.31
N LYS A 149 0.86 19.29 8.58
CA LYS A 149 0.98 19.74 7.20
C LYS A 149 2.17 19.06 6.53
N SER A 150 2.23 19.04 5.21
CA SER A 150 3.35 18.46 4.47
C SER A 150 4.70 19.09 4.81
N GLY A 151 4.72 20.41 5.09
CA GLY A 151 5.93 21.11 5.56
C GLY A 151 6.48 20.64 6.91
N ASN A 152 5.64 19.99 7.74
CA ASN A 152 6.02 19.45 9.05
C ASN A 152 6.23 17.92 9.03
N ILE A 153 6.21 17.30 7.84
CA ILE A 153 6.59 15.90 7.65
C ILE A 153 7.97 15.91 6.97
N LEU A 154 9.02 15.67 7.75
CA LEU A 154 10.39 15.57 7.26
C LEU A 154 10.69 14.17 6.73
N LEU A 155 11.71 14.06 5.88
CA LEU A 155 12.12 12.84 5.22
C LEU A 155 13.61 12.56 5.49
N ASN A 156 13.92 11.34 5.90
CA ASN A 156 15.31 10.91 6.06
C ASN A 156 15.93 10.42 4.74
N ASN A 157 17.18 9.97 4.77
CA ASN A 157 17.89 9.48 3.59
C ASN A 157 17.16 8.31 2.90
N GLU A 158 16.44 7.49 3.68
CA GLU A 158 15.69 6.32 3.26
C GLU A 158 14.24 6.64 2.81
N TRP A 159 13.85 7.92 2.74
CA TRP A 159 12.50 8.39 2.45
C TRP A 159 11.44 8.02 3.49
N GLU A 160 11.85 7.78 4.73
CA GLU A 160 10.95 7.57 5.86
C GLU A 160 10.45 8.90 6.42
N ALA A 161 9.15 8.95 6.71
CA ALA A 161 8.50 10.13 7.27
C ALA A 161 8.82 10.32 8.76
N LYS A 162 9.09 11.57 9.15
CA LYS A 162 9.29 12.03 10.54
C LYS A 162 8.38 13.24 10.79
N VAL A 163 7.39 13.10 11.65
CA VAL A 163 6.52 14.21 12.09
C VAL A 163 7.31 15.16 12.98
N SER A 164 7.19 16.46 12.75
CA SER A 164 8.02 17.51 13.35
C SER A 164 7.19 18.75 13.73
N ASP A 165 7.82 19.69 14.44
CA ASP A 165 7.24 20.99 14.84
C ASP A 165 6.10 20.89 15.87
N PHE A 166 6.47 20.49 17.10
CA PHE A 166 5.52 20.27 18.20
C PHE A 166 5.18 21.52 19.01
N GLY A 167 5.66 22.70 18.62
CA GLY A 167 5.52 23.93 19.41
C GLY A 167 4.05 24.28 19.73
N LEU A 168 3.13 24.02 18.81
CA LEU A 168 1.69 24.30 18.99
C LEU A 168 0.90 23.20 19.69
N SER A 169 1.53 22.06 19.98
CA SER A 169 0.88 20.85 20.48
C SER A 169 0.20 21.06 21.83
N LYS A 170 -0.75 20.18 22.16
CA LYS A 170 -1.42 20.12 23.47
C LYS A 170 -1.44 18.69 24.00
N ILE A 171 -1.25 18.54 25.31
CA ILE A 171 -1.39 17.25 26.00
C ILE A 171 -2.77 17.22 26.67
N GLY A 172 -3.55 16.19 26.38
CA GLY A 172 -4.84 15.92 26.99
C GLY A 172 -4.88 14.54 27.65
N PRO A 173 -5.89 14.26 28.50
CA PRO A 173 -6.03 12.94 29.12
C PRO A 173 -6.44 11.86 28.11
N ALA A 174 -5.71 10.74 28.03
CA ALA A 174 -6.03 9.65 27.09
C ALA A 174 -7.24 8.78 27.51
N HIS A 175 -7.58 8.74 28.80
CA HIS A 175 -8.64 7.89 29.37
C HIS A 175 -10.07 8.35 29.07
N ILE A 176 -10.24 9.52 28.45
CA ILE A 176 -11.54 10.05 28.01
C ILE A 176 -11.57 9.98 26.49
N GLN A 177 -12.44 9.12 25.94
CA GLN A 177 -12.54 8.91 24.48
C GLN A 177 -12.76 10.23 23.72
N HIS A 178 -13.64 11.08 24.23
CA HIS A 178 -13.95 12.41 23.69
C HIS A 178 -13.26 13.51 24.50
N THR A 179 -11.93 13.54 24.48
CA THR A 179 -11.21 14.70 25.02
C THR A 179 -11.32 15.88 24.09
N PHE A 180 -11.66 17.01 24.68
CA PHE A 180 -11.60 18.30 24.02
C PHE A 180 -10.80 19.29 24.85
N VAL A 181 -10.08 20.17 24.15
CA VAL A 181 -9.34 21.27 24.75
C VAL A 181 -9.93 22.55 24.19
N VAL A 182 -10.50 23.39 25.05
CA VAL A 182 -10.92 24.74 24.66
C VAL A 182 -9.67 25.61 24.61
N THR A 183 -9.31 26.08 23.42
CA THR A 183 -8.10 26.88 23.21
C THR A 183 -8.24 27.75 21.98
N ARG A 184 -7.65 28.95 22.00
CA ARG A 184 -7.59 29.86 20.84
C ARG A 184 -7.20 29.10 19.58
N VAL A 185 -7.74 29.44 18.42
CA VAL A 185 -7.38 28.73 17.18
C VAL A 185 -5.89 28.95 16.84
N ALA A 186 -5.18 27.87 16.51
CA ALA A 186 -3.84 27.92 15.93
C ALA A 186 -3.67 26.78 14.91
N GLY A 187 -2.73 26.95 13.97
CA GLY A 187 -2.44 26.01 12.89
C GLY A 187 -2.30 26.73 11.56
N THR A 188 -1.93 25.99 10.51
CA THR A 188 -1.67 26.55 9.19
C THR A 188 -2.92 26.60 8.31
N LEU A 189 -3.19 27.76 7.68
CA LEU A 189 -4.31 27.95 6.77
C LEU A 189 -4.32 26.89 5.65
N GLY A 190 -5.48 26.32 5.35
CA GLY A 190 -5.66 25.21 4.41
C GLY A 190 -5.66 23.83 5.06
N TYR A 191 -5.14 23.70 6.29
CA TYR A 191 -5.09 22.43 7.03
C TYR A 191 -5.98 22.41 8.28
N VAL A 192 -6.32 23.59 8.83
CA VAL A 192 -7.11 23.71 10.06
C VAL A 192 -8.51 23.12 9.86
N ASP A 193 -8.93 22.22 10.77
CA ASP A 193 -10.29 21.69 10.82
C ASP A 193 -11.32 22.83 10.93
N PRO A 194 -12.26 22.98 9.98
CA PRO A 194 -13.29 24.01 10.02
C PRO A 194 -14.11 23.98 11.31
N SER A 195 -14.39 22.79 11.85
CA SER A 195 -15.11 22.66 13.12
C SER A 195 -14.28 23.21 14.28
N TYR A 196 -12.95 23.02 14.27
CA TYR A 196 -12.06 23.57 15.29
C TYR A 196 -11.96 25.09 15.16
N TYR A 197 -11.81 25.57 13.94
CA TYR A 197 -11.79 27.00 13.64
C TYR A 197 -13.05 27.72 14.17
N ASN A 198 -14.23 27.12 13.97
CA ASN A 198 -15.50 27.73 14.35
C ASN A 198 -15.85 27.61 15.83
N THR A 199 -15.42 26.54 16.50
CA THR A 199 -15.85 26.22 17.88
C THR A 199 -14.79 26.48 18.94
N GLU A 200 -13.51 26.64 18.54
CA GLU A 200 -12.34 26.66 19.43
C GLU A 200 -12.17 25.36 20.27
N VAL A 201 -12.92 24.31 19.93
CA VAL A 201 -12.87 23.00 20.57
C VAL A 201 -11.90 22.12 19.80
N LEU A 202 -10.70 21.91 20.35
CA LEU A 202 -9.67 21.05 19.77
C LEU A 202 -9.86 19.59 20.21
N THR A 203 -9.86 18.66 19.26
CA THR A 203 -9.93 17.21 19.50
C THR A 203 -8.92 16.49 18.61
N LYS A 204 -8.73 15.17 18.79
CA LYS A 204 -7.82 14.39 17.92
C LYS A 204 -8.29 14.33 16.47
N GLU A 205 -9.60 14.45 16.25
CA GLU A 205 -10.23 14.50 14.94
C GLU A 205 -9.85 15.77 14.16
N ALA A 206 -9.35 16.81 14.82
CA ALA A 206 -8.78 17.98 14.15
C ALA A 206 -7.45 17.63 13.45
N ASP A 207 -6.57 16.87 14.10
CA ASP A 207 -5.34 16.37 13.47
C ASP A 207 -5.68 15.39 12.32
N VAL A 208 -6.72 14.57 12.49
CA VAL A 208 -7.22 13.67 11.42
C VAL A 208 -7.65 14.47 10.19
N TYR A 209 -8.36 15.59 10.37
CA TYR A 209 -8.73 16.47 9.25
C TYR A 209 -7.50 17.01 8.54
N SER A 210 -6.56 17.58 9.30
CA SER A 210 -5.32 18.13 8.76
C SER A 210 -4.50 17.07 8.02
N PHE A 211 -4.44 15.84 8.54
CA PHE A 211 -3.81 14.72 7.85
C PHE A 211 -4.57 14.30 6.58
N GLY A 212 -5.90 14.36 6.58
CA GLY A 212 -6.72 14.17 5.37
C GLY A 212 -6.35 15.15 4.25
N VAL A 213 -6.07 16.41 4.59
CA VAL A 213 -5.57 17.41 3.63
C VAL A 213 -4.21 16.98 3.07
N VAL A 214 -3.27 16.59 3.94
CA VAL A 214 -1.95 16.09 3.52
C VAL A 214 -2.08 14.86 2.61
N LEU A 215 -2.99 13.92 2.89
CA LEU A 215 -3.24 12.77 2.02
C LEU A 215 -3.69 13.22 0.62
N PHE A 216 -4.53 14.24 0.50
CA PHE A 216 -4.89 14.79 -0.81
C PHE A 216 -3.75 15.55 -1.47
N GLU A 217 -2.87 16.23 -0.71
CA GLU A 217 -1.66 16.81 -1.30
C GLU A 217 -0.78 15.72 -1.94
N ILE A 218 -0.57 14.63 -1.20
CA ILE A 218 0.20 13.46 -1.65
C ILE A 218 -0.46 12.82 -2.87
N LEU A 219 -1.78 12.64 -2.85
CA LEU A 219 -2.55 12.02 -3.93
C LEU A 219 -2.53 12.86 -5.21
N CYS A 220 -2.84 14.15 -5.08
CA CYS A 220 -3.05 15.03 -6.22
C CYS A 220 -1.75 15.65 -6.74
N GLY A 221 -0.70 15.69 -5.91
CA GLY A 221 0.55 16.39 -6.22
C GLY A 221 0.39 17.91 -6.20
N ARG A 222 -0.45 18.42 -5.29
CA ARG A 222 -0.77 19.85 -5.17
C ARG A 222 -0.66 20.27 -3.71
N LEU A 223 -0.22 21.50 -3.46
CA LEU A 223 -0.21 22.04 -2.09
C LEU A 223 -1.63 22.42 -1.65
N ALA A 224 -1.89 22.31 -0.34
CA ALA A 224 -3.21 22.51 0.26
C ALA A 224 -3.78 23.91 0.00
N TYR A 225 -2.90 24.91 -0.02
CA TYR A 225 -3.25 26.30 -0.24
C TYR A 225 -2.24 26.97 -1.16
N VAL A 226 -2.75 27.53 -2.26
CA VAL A 226 -2.01 28.41 -3.15
C VAL A 226 -2.81 29.71 -3.24
N LYS A 227 -2.15 30.83 -2.97
CA LYS A 227 -2.80 32.14 -2.92
C LYS A 227 -3.58 32.42 -4.22
N GLY A 228 -4.87 32.72 -4.10
CA GLY A 228 -5.76 33.00 -5.24
C GLY A 228 -6.36 31.77 -5.92
N SER A 229 -6.14 30.57 -5.38
CA SER A 229 -6.80 29.33 -5.81
C SER A 229 -7.78 28.84 -4.75
N GLU A 230 -8.74 28.01 -5.16
CA GLU A 230 -9.59 27.25 -4.23
C GLU A 230 -8.71 26.33 -3.36
N SER A 231 -9.07 26.17 -2.09
CA SER A 231 -8.32 25.30 -1.18
C SER A 231 -8.48 23.84 -1.59
N LEU A 232 -7.41 23.06 -1.45
CA LEU A 232 -7.38 21.68 -1.95
C LEU A 232 -8.41 20.80 -1.26
N ASP A 233 -8.70 21.03 0.02
CA ASP A 233 -9.68 20.26 0.79
C ASP A 233 -11.10 20.41 0.22
N VAL A 234 -11.47 21.61 -0.23
CA VAL A 234 -12.77 21.88 -0.88
C VAL A 234 -12.80 21.23 -2.27
N LEU A 235 -11.78 21.51 -3.08
CA LEU A 235 -11.68 21.00 -4.44
C LEU A 235 -11.66 19.46 -4.47
N ALA A 236 -10.84 18.83 -3.63
CA ALA A 236 -10.68 17.38 -3.60
C ALA A 236 -11.93 16.67 -3.08
N LYS A 237 -12.63 17.21 -2.08
CA LYS A 237 -13.93 16.68 -1.62
C LYS A 237 -14.95 16.67 -2.77
N SER A 238 -15.07 17.78 -3.48
CA SER A 238 -15.97 17.92 -4.63
C SER A 238 -15.64 16.90 -5.72
N LYS A 239 -14.36 16.82 -6.13
CA LYS A 239 -13.91 15.89 -7.18
C LYS A 239 -14.00 14.42 -6.76
N TYR A 240 -13.85 14.10 -5.47
CA TYR A 240 -14.08 12.75 -4.97
C TYR A 240 -15.56 12.34 -5.11
N ILE A 241 -16.48 13.19 -4.66
CA ILE A 241 -17.93 12.92 -4.73
C ILE A 241 -18.39 12.74 -6.19
N ASP A 242 -17.85 13.56 -7.10
CA ASP A 242 -18.19 13.50 -8.52
C ASP A 242 -17.49 12.35 -9.27
N ASN A 243 -16.65 11.54 -8.62
CA ASN A 243 -15.77 10.54 -9.25
C ASN A 243 -14.85 11.12 -10.33
N LYS A 244 -14.33 12.33 -10.09
CA LYS A 244 -13.48 13.13 -11.01
C LYS A 244 -12.10 13.44 -10.45
N LEU A 245 -11.58 12.62 -9.52
CA LEU A 245 -10.25 12.83 -8.96
C LEU A 245 -9.14 12.83 -10.02
N ASP A 246 -9.30 12.07 -11.11
CA ASP A 246 -8.35 12.01 -12.22
C ASP A 246 -8.12 13.40 -12.86
N GLU A 247 -9.05 14.35 -12.74
CA GLU A 247 -8.88 15.73 -13.23
C GLU A 247 -7.90 16.57 -12.40
N ILE A 248 -7.64 16.17 -11.15
CA ILE A 248 -6.79 16.94 -10.22
C ILE A 248 -5.49 16.21 -9.83
N ILE A 249 -5.35 14.94 -10.18
CA ILE A 249 -4.11 14.17 -10.00
C ILE A 249 -3.13 14.47 -11.14
N ILE A 250 -1.85 14.67 -10.83
CA ILE A 250 -0.79 14.79 -11.85
C ILE A 250 -0.82 13.56 -12.79
N PRO A 251 -0.93 13.74 -14.12
CA PRO A 251 -1.06 12.63 -15.06
C PRO A 251 0.04 11.57 -14.97
N GLU A 252 1.29 11.99 -14.78
CA GLU A 252 2.47 11.12 -14.63
C GLU A 252 2.37 10.26 -13.38
N LEU A 253 1.85 10.83 -12.29
CA LEU A 253 1.62 10.13 -11.04
C LEU A 253 0.43 9.15 -11.19
N ARG A 254 -0.65 9.58 -11.84
CA ARG A 254 -1.85 8.76 -12.08
C ARG A 254 -1.55 7.47 -12.85
N LYS A 255 -0.63 7.54 -13.83
CA LYS A 255 -0.16 6.37 -14.62
C LYS A 255 0.49 5.28 -13.76
N GLN A 256 1.00 5.62 -12.58
CA GLN A 256 1.64 4.68 -11.67
C GLN A 256 0.63 3.93 -10.78
N MET A 257 -0.58 4.47 -10.62
CA MET A 257 -1.57 4.01 -9.65
C MET A 257 -2.43 2.87 -10.21
N LYS A 258 -2.58 1.78 -9.45
CA LYS A 258 -3.68 0.83 -9.67
C LYS A 258 -4.99 1.47 -9.22
N LEU A 259 -6.06 1.27 -9.98
CA LEU A 259 -7.38 1.81 -9.66
C LEU A 259 -7.86 1.39 -8.26
N SER A 260 -7.63 0.13 -7.87
CA SER A 260 -8.00 -0.35 -6.53
C SER A 260 -7.19 0.31 -5.41
N SER A 261 -5.89 0.55 -5.62
CA SER A 261 -5.05 1.28 -4.66
C SER A 261 -5.50 2.74 -4.53
N LEU A 262 -5.76 3.40 -5.66
CA LEU A 262 -6.30 4.75 -5.72
C LEU A 262 -7.64 4.85 -4.97
N ASN A 263 -8.57 3.92 -5.21
CA ASN A 263 -9.88 3.92 -4.57
C ASN A 263 -9.77 3.73 -3.06
N THR A 264 -8.92 2.80 -2.59
CA THR A 264 -8.68 2.61 -1.15
C THR A 264 -8.08 3.87 -0.51
N PHE A 265 -7.03 4.44 -1.12
CA PHE A 265 -6.35 5.62 -0.58
C PHE A 265 -7.26 6.86 -0.55
N SER A 266 -7.96 7.15 -1.65
CA SER A 266 -8.82 8.31 -1.76
C SER A 266 -10.05 8.21 -0.86
N ALA A 267 -10.59 7.00 -0.65
CA ALA A 267 -11.70 6.79 0.27
C ALA A 267 -11.32 7.14 1.71
N ILE A 268 -10.17 6.65 2.21
CA ILE A 268 -9.75 6.98 3.58
C ILE A 268 -9.39 8.46 3.71
N ALA A 269 -8.75 9.06 2.71
CA ALA A 269 -8.46 10.49 2.70
C ALA A 269 -9.74 11.35 2.75
N TYR A 270 -10.77 10.98 1.99
CA TYR A 270 -12.07 11.65 2.02
C TYR A 270 -12.77 11.51 3.37
N GLN A 271 -12.73 10.32 3.99
CA GLN A 271 -13.33 10.10 5.31
C GLN A 271 -12.69 10.99 6.40
N CYS A 272 -11.39 11.25 6.33
CA CYS A 272 -10.71 12.20 7.22
C CYS A 272 -11.27 13.63 7.12
N LEU A 273 -11.82 14.01 5.97
CA LEU A 273 -12.32 15.35 5.67
C LEU A 273 -13.82 15.54 5.93
N LYS A 274 -14.49 14.56 6.56
CA LYS A 274 -15.90 14.64 6.90
C LYS A 274 -16.22 15.86 7.78
N PRO A 275 -17.33 16.58 7.53
CA PRO A 275 -17.71 17.73 8.35
C PRO A 275 -17.97 17.33 9.81
N ASP A 276 -18.71 16.24 10.03
CA ASP A 276 -18.90 15.66 11.35
C ASP A 276 -17.61 14.96 11.79
N ARG A 277 -17.11 15.37 12.97
CA ARG A 277 -15.92 14.79 13.60
C ARG A 277 -16.12 13.32 13.95
N SER A 278 -17.33 12.92 14.32
CA SER A 278 -17.64 11.54 14.73
C SER A 278 -17.61 10.55 13.56
N GLU A 279 -17.77 11.04 12.33
CA GLU A 279 -17.62 10.24 11.10
C GLU A 279 -16.17 10.08 10.66
N ARG A 280 -15.23 10.81 11.27
CA ARG A 280 -13.81 10.73 10.89
C ARG A 280 -13.18 9.47 11.49
N PRO A 281 -12.32 8.77 10.73
CA PRO A 281 -11.69 7.54 11.21
C PRO A 281 -10.63 7.82 12.27
N THR A 282 -10.29 6.80 13.06
CA THR A 282 -9.13 6.85 13.96
C THR A 282 -7.84 6.77 13.15
N MET A 283 -6.74 7.29 13.69
CA MET A 283 -5.42 7.16 13.06
C MET A 283 -5.01 5.70 12.86
N ALA A 284 -5.36 4.80 13.77
CA ALA A 284 -5.12 3.37 13.63
C ALA A 284 -5.82 2.78 12.39
N HIS A 285 -7.09 3.14 12.17
CA HIS A 285 -7.82 2.70 10.97
C HIS A 285 -7.24 3.33 9.69
N ILE A 286 -6.79 4.59 9.76
CA ILE A 286 -6.11 5.24 8.64
C ILE A 286 -4.83 4.48 8.27
N VAL A 287 -4.00 4.08 9.25
CA VAL A 287 -2.80 3.26 9.01
C VAL A 287 -3.17 1.95 8.31
N GLU A 288 -4.19 1.24 8.80
CA GLU A 288 -4.65 -0.02 8.22
C GLU A 288 -5.05 0.11 6.74
N GLU A 289 -5.88 1.11 6.40
CA GLU A 289 -6.33 1.32 5.02
C GLU A 289 -5.19 1.81 4.10
N LEU A 290 -4.25 2.61 4.61
CA LEU A 290 -3.06 3.01 3.85
C LEU A 290 -2.13 1.82 3.58
N GLU A 291 -1.91 0.94 4.56
CA GLU A 291 -1.15 -0.30 4.37
C GLU A 291 -1.83 -1.25 3.38
N LYS A 292 -3.16 -1.32 3.42
CA LYS A 292 -3.94 -2.07 2.43
C LYS A 292 -3.79 -1.48 1.02
N ALA A 293 -3.88 -0.15 0.86
CA ALA A 293 -3.63 0.52 -0.41
C ALA A 293 -2.20 0.25 -0.92
N TYR A 294 -1.22 0.20 -0.02
CA TYR A 294 0.15 -0.19 -0.33
C TYR A 294 0.27 -1.65 -0.76
N ARG A 295 -0.31 -2.61 -0.03
CA ARG A 295 -0.32 -4.03 -0.41
C ARG A 295 -0.98 -4.25 -1.77
N ILE A 296 -2.09 -3.56 -2.04
CA ILE A 296 -2.77 -3.59 -3.34
C ILE A 296 -1.87 -3.03 -4.44
N GLN A 297 -1.14 -1.95 -4.18
CA GLN A 297 -0.21 -1.36 -5.15
C GLN A 297 1.00 -2.25 -5.39
N ALA A 298 1.61 -2.75 -4.32
CA ALA A 298 2.80 -3.58 -4.29
C ALA A 298 2.59 -4.99 -4.81
N SER A 299 1.35 -5.49 -4.82
CA SER A 299 1.05 -6.80 -5.39
C SER A 299 1.60 -6.84 -6.82
N LEU A 300 2.43 -7.81 -7.15
CA LEU A 300 2.81 -7.99 -8.55
C LEU A 300 1.51 -8.20 -9.32
N LYS A 301 1.38 -7.56 -10.49
CA LYS A 301 0.24 -7.74 -11.40
C LYS A 301 -0.20 -9.19 -11.27
N THR A 302 -1.38 -9.47 -10.70
CA THR A 302 -2.10 -10.68 -11.08
C THR A 302 -2.01 -10.66 -12.58
N ALA A 303 -1.28 -11.62 -13.15
CA ALA A 303 -0.95 -11.63 -14.56
C ALA A 303 -2.20 -11.23 -15.34
N GLU A 304 -2.07 -10.42 -16.41
CA GLU A 304 -3.21 -10.08 -17.25
C GLU A 304 -3.74 -11.36 -17.89
N VAL A 305 -4.54 -12.09 -17.12
CA VAL A 305 -4.98 -13.43 -17.41
C VAL A 305 -6.47 -13.39 -17.66
N ILE A 306 -6.86 -14.00 -18.76
CA ILE A 306 -8.27 -14.19 -19.10
C ILE A 306 -8.64 -15.60 -18.66
N ARG A 307 -9.85 -15.75 -18.11
CA ARG A 307 -10.44 -17.06 -17.81
C ARG A 307 -10.93 -17.69 -19.11
N VAL A 308 -10.40 -18.86 -19.44
CA VAL A 308 -10.78 -19.60 -20.64
C VAL A 308 -11.25 -21.00 -20.25
N GLY A 309 -12.48 -21.32 -20.65
CA GLY A 309 -13.13 -22.59 -20.38
C GLY A 309 -13.51 -22.75 -18.90
N SER A 310 -14.69 -23.30 -18.67
CA SER A 310 -15.09 -23.87 -17.38
C SER A 310 -15.78 -25.19 -17.70
N TRP A 311 -15.12 -26.29 -17.37
CA TRP A 311 -15.60 -27.64 -17.60
C TRP A 311 -15.94 -28.29 -16.26
N GLY A 312 -16.98 -29.12 -16.23
CA GLY A 312 -17.52 -29.69 -14.99
C GLY A 312 -18.65 -28.85 -14.41
N ASN A 313 -18.73 -28.74 -13.09
CA ASN A 313 -19.79 -27.97 -12.42
C ASN A 313 -19.57 -26.46 -12.58
N THR A 314 -20.62 -25.74 -12.96
CA THR A 314 -20.66 -24.27 -13.12
C THR A 314 -21.65 -23.59 -12.17
N SER A 315 -22.39 -24.38 -11.38
CA SER A 315 -23.34 -23.89 -10.38
C SER A 315 -22.56 -23.20 -9.27
N THR A 316 -22.85 -21.93 -9.01
CA THR A 316 -22.18 -21.13 -7.98
C THR A 316 -22.49 -21.69 -6.59
N GLY A 317 -21.70 -22.66 -6.14
CA GLY A 317 -21.56 -22.94 -4.71
C GLY A 317 -21.02 -21.70 -4.00
N GLY A 318 -21.25 -21.61 -2.69
CA GLY A 318 -20.72 -20.50 -1.88
C GLY A 318 -19.19 -20.31 -2.04
N PRO A 319 -18.65 -19.13 -1.70
CA PRO A 319 -17.27 -18.72 -2.00
C PRO A 319 -16.15 -19.63 -1.47
N HIS A 320 -16.46 -20.62 -0.62
CA HIS A 320 -15.50 -21.50 0.04
C HIS A 320 -14.98 -22.67 -0.82
N ASN A 321 -15.56 -22.94 -1.99
CA ASN A 321 -15.18 -24.09 -2.83
C ASN A 321 -14.50 -23.70 -4.16
N CYS A 322 -14.24 -22.40 -4.35
CA CYS A 322 -13.50 -21.87 -5.49
C CYS A 322 -11.99 -22.01 -5.25
N TRP A 323 -11.27 -22.54 -6.23
CA TRP A 323 -9.81 -22.62 -6.18
C TRP A 323 -9.15 -21.95 -7.38
N HIS A 324 -7.93 -21.47 -7.18
CA HIS A 324 -7.11 -20.92 -8.25
C HIS A 324 -5.62 -21.22 -8.02
N PHE A 325 -4.92 -21.42 -9.13
CA PHE A 325 -3.47 -21.46 -9.22
C PHE A 325 -3.07 -20.46 -10.30
N ILE A 326 -2.28 -19.44 -9.96
CA ILE A 326 -1.80 -18.44 -10.91
C ILE A 326 -0.28 -18.61 -11.04
N LEU A 327 0.21 -18.80 -12.26
CA LEU A 327 1.64 -18.90 -12.53
C LEU A 327 2.25 -17.50 -12.58
N GLU A 328 3.03 -17.16 -11.55
CA GLU A 328 3.70 -15.86 -11.44
C GLU A 328 4.64 -15.59 -12.63
N LYS A 329 4.96 -14.31 -12.86
CA LYS A 329 5.69 -13.88 -14.05
C LYS A 329 7.08 -14.51 -14.17
N ASP A 330 7.77 -14.64 -13.03
CA ASP A 330 9.15 -15.11 -12.95
C ASP A 330 9.25 -16.56 -12.48
N HIS A 331 8.12 -17.27 -12.49
CA HIS A 331 8.01 -18.67 -12.07
C HIS A 331 7.84 -19.59 -13.28
N LYS A 332 8.50 -20.75 -13.24
CA LYS A 332 8.29 -21.85 -14.19
C LYS A 332 7.56 -22.99 -13.50
N LEU A 333 6.53 -23.55 -14.13
CA LEU A 333 5.87 -24.76 -13.63
C LEU A 333 6.83 -25.95 -13.78
N LYS A 334 7.11 -26.67 -12.68
CA LYS A 334 8.07 -27.78 -12.65
C LYS A 334 7.44 -29.11 -12.29
N LYS A 335 6.30 -29.11 -11.60
CA LYS A 335 5.58 -30.34 -11.26
C LYS A 335 4.08 -30.12 -11.17
N ILE A 336 3.31 -31.09 -11.63
CA ILE A 336 1.91 -31.27 -11.26
C ILE A 336 1.80 -32.61 -10.54
N THR A 337 1.21 -32.59 -9.34
CA THR A 337 0.82 -33.79 -8.62
C THR A 337 -0.70 -33.94 -8.75
N ILE A 338 -1.14 -35.10 -9.23
CA ILE A 338 -2.54 -35.43 -9.48
C ILE A 338 -2.91 -36.63 -8.62
N ASP A 339 -3.91 -36.48 -7.76
CA ASP A 339 -4.56 -37.59 -7.07
C ASP A 339 -5.81 -37.99 -7.85
N HIS A 340 -5.82 -39.22 -8.36
CA HIS A 340 -6.88 -39.72 -9.24
C HIS A 340 -7.24 -41.16 -8.88
N GLY A 341 -8.47 -41.54 -9.21
CA GLY A 341 -8.96 -42.92 -9.09
C GLY A 341 -9.81 -43.31 -10.29
N ASP A 342 -10.47 -44.46 -10.18
CA ASP A 342 -11.27 -45.04 -11.27
C ASP A 342 -12.51 -44.22 -11.66
N GLU A 343 -12.86 -43.21 -10.86
CA GLU A 343 -14.09 -42.45 -11.06
C GLU A 343 -13.87 -40.95 -11.34
N ASN A 344 -12.94 -40.32 -10.61
CA ASN A 344 -12.77 -38.86 -10.56
C ASN A 344 -11.31 -38.44 -10.34
N ILE A 345 -11.04 -37.16 -10.59
CA ILE A 345 -9.86 -36.46 -10.06
C ILE A 345 -10.19 -35.93 -8.67
N TYR A 346 -9.39 -36.29 -7.67
CA TYR A 346 -9.66 -35.96 -6.27
C TYR A 346 -8.91 -34.72 -5.82
N SER A 347 -7.65 -34.57 -6.24
CA SER A 347 -6.88 -33.37 -5.91
C SER A 347 -5.79 -33.03 -6.92
N LEU A 348 -5.38 -31.75 -6.89
CA LEU A 348 -4.26 -31.23 -7.67
C LEU A 348 -3.32 -30.44 -6.78
N THR A 349 -2.03 -30.45 -7.12
CA THR A 349 -1.02 -29.59 -6.51
C THR A 349 0.02 -29.19 -7.57
N PHE A 350 0.47 -27.94 -7.53
CA PHE A 350 1.36 -27.38 -8.53
C PHE A 350 2.66 -26.93 -7.87
N THR A 351 3.80 -27.37 -8.38
CA THR A 351 5.11 -26.88 -7.94
C THR A 351 5.73 -26.03 -9.03
N THR A 352 6.15 -24.81 -8.66
CA THR A 352 6.85 -23.87 -9.51
C THR A 352 8.27 -23.62 -9.01
N GLU A 353 9.13 -23.11 -9.87
CA GLU A 353 10.49 -22.70 -9.53
C GLU A 353 10.72 -21.25 -9.95
N SER A 354 11.35 -20.46 -9.07
CA SER A 354 11.90 -19.15 -9.40
C SER A 354 13.24 -18.96 -8.71
N ASN A 355 14.25 -18.52 -9.47
CA ASN A 355 15.62 -18.29 -8.98
C ASN A 355 16.21 -19.49 -8.20
N GLY A 356 15.93 -20.72 -8.63
CA GLY A 356 16.40 -21.96 -7.98
C GLY A 356 15.62 -22.37 -6.72
N ILE A 357 14.58 -21.60 -6.32
CA ILE A 357 13.71 -21.91 -5.17
C ILE A 357 12.42 -22.53 -5.69
N PHE A 358 11.99 -23.64 -5.07
CA PHE A 358 10.75 -24.33 -5.40
C PHE A 358 9.60 -23.91 -4.47
N TYR A 359 8.45 -23.61 -5.06
CA TYR A 359 7.22 -23.22 -4.37
C TYR A 359 6.11 -24.20 -4.74
N THR A 360 5.45 -24.79 -3.75
CA THR A 360 4.33 -25.73 -3.98
C THR A 360 3.04 -25.08 -3.52
N SER A 361 2.01 -25.12 -4.38
CA SER A 361 0.68 -24.59 -4.06
C SER A 361 0.03 -25.38 -2.93
N GLU A 362 -1.01 -24.81 -2.33
CA GLU A 362 -1.94 -25.61 -1.53
C GLU A 362 -2.56 -26.72 -2.40
N ARG A 363 -2.87 -27.85 -1.75
CA ARG A 363 -3.57 -28.97 -2.38
C ARG A 363 -5.05 -28.59 -2.53
N VAL A 364 -5.56 -28.63 -3.76
CA VAL A 364 -6.98 -28.36 -4.07
C VAL A 364 -7.74 -29.68 -4.14
N GLY A 365 -8.94 -29.77 -3.53
CA GLY A 365 -9.71 -31.01 -3.42
C GLY A 365 -9.41 -31.83 -2.15
N ASP A 366 -9.90 -33.07 -2.07
CA ASP A 366 -9.82 -33.89 -0.85
C ASP A 366 -8.39 -34.35 -0.54
N LYS A 367 -8.05 -34.37 0.75
CA LYS A 367 -6.79 -34.87 1.32
C LYS A 367 -6.75 -36.40 1.44
N ASN A 368 -7.89 -37.08 1.32
CA ASN A 368 -8.03 -38.52 1.57
C ASN A 368 -8.39 -39.39 0.35
N GLY A 369 -8.51 -38.85 -0.87
CA GLY A 369 -9.20 -39.55 -1.97
C GLY A 369 -8.38 -39.81 -3.23
N GLY A 370 -8.61 -40.98 -3.87
CA GLY A 370 -8.14 -41.37 -5.21
C GLY A 370 -7.39 -42.69 -5.27
N GLY A 371 -6.56 -42.94 -4.26
CA GLY A 371 -5.76 -44.17 -4.15
C GLY A 371 -4.54 -44.21 -5.08
N THR A 372 -4.49 -43.38 -6.13
CA THR A 372 -3.34 -43.26 -7.04
C THR A 372 -2.85 -41.81 -7.16
N VAL A 373 -1.71 -41.51 -6.55
CA VAL A 373 -1.03 -40.22 -6.69
C VAL A 373 0.01 -40.31 -7.80
N THR A 374 -0.12 -39.48 -8.83
CA THR A 374 0.84 -39.39 -9.92
C THR A 374 1.52 -38.03 -9.96
N GLU A 375 2.84 -38.03 -9.91
CA GLU A 375 3.65 -36.82 -10.11
C GLU A 375 4.15 -36.74 -11.54
N LYS A 376 4.00 -35.56 -12.17
CA LYS A 376 4.57 -35.26 -13.47
C LYS A 376 5.48 -34.05 -13.37
N LYS A 377 6.77 -34.29 -13.55
CA LYS A 377 7.80 -33.26 -13.63
C LYS A 377 7.97 -32.78 -15.07
N PHE A 378 8.30 -31.51 -15.21
CA PHE A 378 8.51 -30.84 -16.50
C PHE A 378 10.00 -30.55 -16.67
N GLU A 379 10.52 -30.86 -17.86
CA GLU A 379 11.90 -30.51 -18.24
C GLU A 379 12.09 -29.00 -18.41
N GLU A 380 13.33 -28.51 -18.46
CA GLU A 380 13.65 -27.07 -18.42
C GLU A 380 12.95 -26.21 -19.48
N ASN A 381 12.69 -26.80 -20.65
CA ASN A 381 12.05 -26.17 -21.81
C ASN A 381 10.64 -26.71 -22.11
N GLU A 382 10.12 -27.59 -21.25
CA GLU A 382 8.79 -28.18 -21.37
C GLU A 382 7.76 -27.24 -20.72
N GLU A 383 6.79 -26.80 -21.50
CA GLU A 383 5.71 -25.90 -21.09
C GLU A 383 4.36 -26.46 -21.50
N LEU A 384 3.33 -26.17 -20.70
CA LEU A 384 1.96 -26.52 -21.05
C LEU A 384 1.50 -25.71 -22.27
N THR A 385 0.94 -26.42 -23.24
CA THR A 385 0.33 -25.87 -24.47
C THR A 385 -1.13 -26.33 -24.63
N GLY A 386 -1.67 -27.06 -23.67
CA GLY A 386 -3.08 -27.45 -23.69
C GLY A 386 -3.51 -28.30 -22.51
N ILE A 387 -4.83 -28.46 -22.40
CA ILE A 387 -5.47 -29.40 -21.48
C ILE A 387 -6.63 -30.09 -22.19
N LYS A 388 -6.80 -31.38 -21.93
CA LYS A 388 -8.00 -32.13 -22.34
C LYS A 388 -8.43 -33.07 -21.22
N GLY A 389 -9.68 -33.47 -21.26
CA GLY A 389 -10.26 -34.31 -20.23
C GLY A 389 -11.65 -34.77 -20.58
N THR A 390 -12.32 -35.35 -19.59
CA THR A 390 -13.71 -35.78 -19.71
C THR A 390 -14.47 -35.38 -18.44
N ILE A 391 -15.77 -35.15 -18.61
CA ILE A 391 -16.70 -34.80 -17.53
C ILE A 391 -17.60 -36.01 -17.27
N ARG A 392 -17.89 -36.30 -16.00
CA ARG A 392 -18.91 -37.27 -15.60
C ARG A 392 -20.13 -36.54 -15.05
N VAL A 393 -21.31 -37.01 -15.41
CA VAL A 393 -22.57 -36.60 -14.79
C VAL A 393 -22.92 -37.65 -13.74
N LEU A 394 -23.02 -37.25 -12.48
CA LEU A 394 -23.46 -38.11 -11.39
C LEU A 394 -24.98 -38.30 -11.43
N THR A 395 -25.49 -39.33 -10.75
CA THR A 395 -26.94 -39.61 -10.66
C THR A 395 -27.74 -38.45 -10.04
N SER A 396 -27.08 -37.59 -9.26
CA SER A 396 -27.65 -36.36 -8.68
C SER A 396 -27.78 -35.20 -9.68
N GLY A 397 -27.29 -35.35 -10.91
CA GLY A 397 -27.19 -34.26 -11.91
C GLY A 397 -25.96 -33.37 -11.76
N HIS A 398 -25.16 -33.57 -10.69
CA HIS A 398 -23.90 -32.86 -10.47
C HIS A 398 -22.81 -33.35 -11.42
N THR A 399 -22.01 -32.44 -11.97
CA THR A 399 -20.95 -32.75 -12.93
C THR A 399 -19.57 -32.66 -12.29
N THR A 400 -18.66 -33.56 -12.68
CA THR A 400 -17.32 -33.67 -12.09
C THR A 400 -16.26 -33.93 -13.16
N ILE A 401 -14.99 -33.62 -12.87
CA ILE A 401 -13.88 -33.96 -13.75
C ILE A 401 -13.48 -35.42 -13.56
N SER A 402 -13.74 -36.26 -14.57
CA SER A 402 -13.46 -37.70 -14.53
C SER A 402 -12.07 -38.07 -15.04
N SER A 403 -11.53 -37.28 -15.98
CA SER A 403 -10.15 -37.47 -16.43
C SER A 403 -9.47 -36.17 -16.84
N LEU A 404 -8.15 -36.10 -16.66
CA LEU A 404 -7.31 -35.01 -17.13
C LEU A 404 -6.11 -35.49 -17.94
N THR A 405 -5.71 -34.70 -18.92
CA THR A 405 -4.50 -34.90 -19.72
C THR A 405 -3.90 -33.53 -20.01
N PHE A 406 -2.65 -33.35 -19.62
CA PHE A 406 -1.90 -32.13 -19.86
C PHE A 406 -1.08 -32.28 -21.15
N ILE A 407 -1.15 -31.29 -22.03
CA ILE A 407 -0.44 -31.27 -23.31
C ILE A 407 0.70 -30.27 -23.17
N THR A 408 1.91 -30.68 -23.53
CA THR A 408 3.09 -29.83 -23.56
C THR A 408 3.56 -29.61 -24.98
N ASN A 409 4.51 -28.69 -25.17
CA ASN A 409 5.18 -28.50 -26.45
C ASN A 409 6.03 -29.70 -26.89
N ASP A 410 6.26 -30.67 -26.01
CA ASP A 410 7.07 -31.87 -26.28
C ASP A 410 6.23 -33.15 -26.32
N THR A 411 5.33 -33.33 -25.35
CA THR A 411 4.60 -34.59 -25.17
C THR A 411 3.20 -34.41 -24.59
N THR A 412 2.49 -35.51 -24.39
CA THR A 412 1.17 -35.55 -23.73
C THR A 412 1.26 -36.38 -22.45
N ARG A 413 0.81 -35.82 -21.33
CA ARG A 413 0.87 -36.44 -20.00
C ARG A 413 -0.55 -36.79 -19.55
N GLY A 414 -0.87 -38.09 -19.51
CA GLY A 414 -2.18 -38.62 -19.11
C GLY A 414 -2.71 -39.69 -20.07
N PRO A 415 -3.99 -40.09 -19.97
CA PRO A 415 -4.99 -39.56 -19.03
C PRO A 415 -4.72 -39.97 -17.59
N PHE A 416 -5.04 -39.08 -16.66
CA PHE A 416 -5.23 -39.37 -15.24
C PHE A 416 -6.73 -39.51 -15.01
N GLY A 417 -7.14 -40.45 -14.16
CA GLY A 417 -8.55 -40.82 -13.99
C GLY A 417 -9.14 -41.59 -15.18
N ARG A 418 -10.47 -41.73 -15.19
CA ARG A 418 -11.20 -42.55 -16.17
C ARG A 418 -11.91 -41.70 -17.21
N LYS A 419 -11.67 -42.00 -18.48
CA LYS A 419 -12.35 -41.34 -19.61
C LYS A 419 -13.84 -41.71 -19.64
N THR A 420 -14.66 -40.71 -19.89
CA THR A 420 -16.12 -40.82 -20.13
C THR A 420 -16.50 -40.16 -21.47
N ASP A 421 -17.78 -40.20 -21.83
CA ASP A 421 -18.26 -39.81 -23.17
C ASP A 421 -18.41 -38.29 -23.37
N THR A 422 -18.17 -37.46 -22.35
CA THR A 422 -18.27 -35.99 -22.46
C THR A 422 -16.87 -35.35 -22.45
N PRO A 423 -16.18 -35.24 -23.59
CA PRO A 423 -14.83 -34.72 -23.64
C PRO A 423 -14.79 -33.19 -23.61
N PHE A 424 -13.70 -32.66 -23.07
CA PHE A 424 -13.29 -31.27 -23.28
C PHE A 424 -11.83 -31.21 -23.69
N TYR A 425 -11.47 -30.15 -24.40
CA TYR A 425 -10.12 -29.95 -24.90
C TYR A 425 -9.90 -28.49 -25.28
N ILE A 426 -8.69 -28.01 -25.02
CA ILE A 426 -8.23 -26.70 -25.47
C ILE A 426 -6.72 -26.71 -25.66
N LEU A 427 -6.24 -26.01 -26.69
CA LEU A 427 -4.81 -25.72 -26.91
C LEU A 427 -4.56 -24.23 -26.83
N TRP A 428 -3.31 -23.88 -26.58
CA TRP A 428 -2.80 -22.53 -26.63
C TRP A 428 -1.34 -22.50 -27.05
N GLU A 429 -0.87 -21.33 -27.44
CA GLU A 429 0.52 -21.12 -27.83
C GLU A 429 1.46 -21.17 -26.61
N LYS A 430 2.69 -21.65 -26.82
CA LYS A 430 3.75 -21.66 -25.81
C LYS A 430 3.93 -20.26 -25.22
N GLY A 431 4.15 -20.17 -23.90
CA GLY A 431 4.24 -18.90 -23.18
C GLY A 431 2.91 -18.27 -22.75
N ASN A 432 1.75 -18.72 -23.28
CA ASN A 432 0.45 -18.13 -22.91
C ASN A 432 -0.20 -18.77 -21.65
N PHE A 433 0.40 -19.79 -21.05
CA PHE A 433 -0.15 -20.40 -19.84
C PHE A 433 -0.07 -19.45 -18.63
N GLY A 434 -1.22 -19.17 -18.02
CA GLY A 434 -1.39 -18.26 -16.88
C GLY A 434 -1.72 -18.93 -15.55
N GLY A 435 -2.18 -20.18 -15.57
CA GLY A 435 -2.62 -20.90 -14.38
C GLY A 435 -3.90 -21.70 -14.60
N PHE A 436 -4.49 -22.20 -13.51
CA PHE A 436 -5.76 -22.93 -13.50
C PHE A 436 -6.73 -22.32 -12.48
N TYR A 437 -8.02 -22.55 -12.67
CA TYR A 437 -9.05 -22.23 -11.68
C TYR A 437 -10.17 -23.27 -11.74
N GLY A 438 -11.03 -23.30 -10.73
CA GLY A 438 -12.16 -24.20 -10.76
C GLY A 438 -12.95 -24.24 -9.47
N LEU A 439 -13.77 -25.28 -9.37
CA LEU A 439 -14.51 -25.64 -8.17
C LEU A 439 -13.99 -26.97 -7.65
N ALA A 440 -13.82 -27.08 -6.34
CA ALA A 440 -13.44 -28.32 -5.69
C ALA A 440 -14.07 -28.43 -4.31
N HIS A 441 -14.73 -29.55 -4.06
CA HIS A 441 -15.13 -30.00 -2.73
C HIS A 441 -14.24 -31.20 -2.34
N ASN A 442 -14.82 -32.40 -2.24
CA ASN A 442 -14.09 -33.64 -2.01
C ASN A 442 -13.45 -34.20 -3.31
N ILE A 443 -13.71 -33.57 -4.44
CA ILE A 443 -13.19 -33.90 -5.77
C ILE A 443 -13.04 -32.62 -6.58
N ILE A 444 -12.37 -32.70 -7.72
CA ILE A 444 -12.33 -31.60 -8.68
C ILE A 444 -13.64 -31.57 -9.46
N ASP A 445 -14.54 -30.68 -9.05
CA ASP A 445 -15.87 -30.53 -9.66
C ASP A 445 -15.80 -29.76 -10.97
N GLY A 446 -14.89 -28.79 -11.07
CA GLY A 446 -14.68 -28.04 -12.30
C GLY A 446 -13.25 -27.54 -12.45
N ILE A 447 -12.86 -27.32 -13.70
CA ILE A 447 -11.55 -26.79 -14.06
C ILE A 447 -11.66 -25.84 -15.26
N GLY A 448 -10.83 -24.80 -15.25
CA GLY A 448 -10.63 -23.82 -16.28
C GLY A 448 -9.19 -23.34 -16.28
N VAL A 449 -8.80 -22.59 -17.32
CA VAL A 449 -7.42 -22.16 -17.51
C VAL A 449 -7.34 -20.63 -17.50
N TYR A 450 -6.35 -20.09 -16.79
CA TYR A 450 -5.94 -18.71 -16.92
C TYR A 450 -4.95 -18.60 -18.07
N MET A 451 -5.18 -17.63 -18.96
CA MET A 451 -4.36 -17.43 -20.16
C MET A 451 -3.74 -16.04 -20.16
N LYS A 452 -2.41 -15.95 -20.25
CA LYS A 452 -1.65 -14.69 -20.40
C LYS A 452 -1.86 -14.11 -21.81
N SER A 453 -1.85 -12.79 -21.91
CA SER A 453 -1.76 -12.10 -23.22
C SER A 453 -0.34 -12.21 -23.79
N SER A 454 -0.24 -12.47 -25.08
CA SER A 454 1.02 -12.32 -25.82
C SER A 454 1.38 -10.83 -26.00
N SER A 455 2.63 -10.54 -26.39
CA SER A 455 3.16 -9.17 -26.56
C SER A 455 2.45 -8.34 -27.64
N ASP A 456 1.75 -9.00 -28.56
CA ASP A 456 0.90 -8.36 -29.58
C ASP A 456 -0.50 -7.96 -29.05
N GLY A 457 -0.79 -8.22 -27.77
CA GLY A 457 -2.07 -7.89 -27.13
C GLY A 457 -3.18 -8.92 -27.39
N PHE A 458 -2.83 -10.09 -27.94
CA PHE A 458 -3.78 -11.15 -28.25
C PHE A 458 -3.49 -12.41 -27.45
N THR A 459 -4.57 -13.13 -27.10
CA THR A 459 -4.47 -14.51 -26.61
C THR A 459 -5.05 -15.43 -27.69
N ARG A 460 -4.21 -16.29 -28.25
CA ARG A 460 -4.59 -17.27 -29.26
C ARG A 460 -4.90 -18.60 -28.57
N VAL A 461 -6.14 -19.03 -28.74
CA VAL A 461 -6.66 -20.28 -28.21
C VAL A 461 -7.06 -21.14 -29.41
N GLY A 462 -6.73 -22.43 -29.35
CA GLY A 462 -6.74 -23.35 -30.49
C GLY A 462 -8.11 -23.51 -31.17
N LYS A 463 -8.10 -24.29 -32.27
CA LYS A 463 -9.30 -24.50 -33.08
C LYS A 463 -10.36 -25.32 -32.32
N TRP A 464 -11.61 -24.88 -32.39
CA TRP A 464 -12.81 -25.61 -31.93
C TRP A 464 -13.48 -26.32 -33.12
N GLY A 465 -13.96 -27.55 -32.89
CA GLY A 465 -14.63 -28.40 -33.89
C GLY A 465 -13.80 -29.59 -34.41
N MET A 466 -14.47 -30.60 -34.98
CA MET A 466 -13.84 -31.81 -35.53
C MET A 466 -13.27 -31.61 -36.94
N LYS A 467 -12.09 -32.16 -37.22
CA LYS A 467 -11.58 -32.34 -38.60
C LYS A 467 -12.35 -33.48 -39.28
N SER A 468 -13.39 -33.19 -40.05
CA SER A 468 -13.84 -34.09 -41.12
C SER A 468 -12.99 -33.82 -42.37
N GLN A 469 -12.30 -34.83 -42.91
CA GLN A 469 -11.56 -34.65 -44.16
C GLN A 469 -12.53 -34.16 -45.26
N GLY A 470 -12.23 -33.00 -45.85
CA GLY A 470 -12.91 -32.51 -47.05
C GLY A 470 -13.90 -31.34 -46.89
N ARG A 471 -14.11 -30.75 -45.71
CA ARG A 471 -14.89 -29.51 -45.58
C ARG A 471 -14.17 -28.46 -44.72
N PRO A 472 -13.83 -27.27 -45.27
CA PRO A 472 -13.18 -26.20 -44.51
C PRO A 472 -14.07 -25.57 -43.43
N ASP A 473 -15.39 -25.81 -43.46
CA ASP A 473 -16.40 -25.09 -42.65
C ASP A 473 -16.49 -25.51 -41.16
N ASN A 474 -15.68 -26.48 -40.71
CA ASN A 474 -15.71 -26.99 -39.33
C ASN A 474 -14.53 -26.53 -38.45
N GLN A 475 -13.71 -25.58 -38.93
CA GLN A 475 -12.59 -25.04 -38.16
C GLN A 475 -12.94 -23.65 -37.61
N TRP A 476 -13.22 -23.57 -36.31
CA TRP A 476 -13.47 -22.31 -35.62
C TRP A 476 -12.22 -21.90 -34.83
N SER A 477 -11.82 -20.64 -34.87
CA SER A 477 -10.81 -20.08 -33.96
C SER A 477 -11.32 -18.77 -33.38
N PHE A 478 -11.12 -18.55 -32.09
CA PHE A 478 -11.44 -17.28 -31.44
C PHE A 478 -10.16 -16.58 -31.01
N ARG A 479 -10.15 -15.26 -31.22
CA ARG A 479 -9.08 -14.36 -30.82
C ARG A 479 -9.64 -13.48 -29.72
N LEU A 480 -9.11 -13.62 -28.51
CA LEU A 480 -9.50 -12.74 -27.40
C LEU A 480 -8.63 -11.48 -27.50
N GLN A 481 -9.29 -10.34 -27.67
CA GLN A 481 -8.64 -9.04 -27.72
C GLN A 481 -8.84 -8.34 -26.39
N LYS A 482 -7.74 -7.87 -25.78
CA LYS A 482 -7.81 -7.02 -24.61
C LYS A 482 -8.43 -5.68 -25.03
N ILE A 483 -9.67 -5.42 -24.62
CA ILE A 483 -10.26 -4.09 -24.74
C ILE A 483 -9.67 -3.27 -23.60
N ILE A 484 -8.74 -2.37 -23.92
CA ILE A 484 -8.32 -1.32 -22.99
C ILE A 484 -9.47 -0.32 -22.99
N VAL A 485 -10.32 -0.37 -21.96
CA VAL A 485 -11.36 0.65 -21.72
C VAL A 485 -10.76 1.78 -20.90
#